data_AF-A0AAV4M6X5-F1
#
_entry.id   AF-A0AAV4M6X5-F1
#
_cell.length_a   1.000
_cell.length_b   1.000
_cell.length_c   1.000
_cell.angle_alpha   90.00
_cell.angle_beta   90.00
_cell.angle_gamma   90.00
#
_symmetry.space_group_name_H-M   'P 1'
#
loop_
_entity.id
_entity.type
_entity.pdbx_description
1 polymer ?
#
loop_
_entity_poly.entity_id
_entity_poly.type
_entity_poly.pdbx_seq_one_letter_code
_entity_poly.pdbx_strand_id
1 'polypeptide(L)'
;MGCVWGQFCRIDEDESIRVEDKFQYLLSSLKSNTKVRVIVESYPPSKENYSKVIEHLKSRFGRKDLLIEVYIRDLLALVNSKTNIKLSDLYDKLGSYLRALETLGVTTSNYAAMLYPVVESCLPVEILKAWDRYRLSREVKRGFYSHEGEGSRKSYVFLTS
;
A
#
# COMPACT_ATOMS: atom_id res chain seq x y z
N MET A 1 7.14 16.47 2.27
CA MET A 1 7.02 16.82 3.71
C MET A 1 7.07 15.54 4.50
N GLY A 2 8.16 15.28 5.23
CA GLY A 2 8.22 14.12 6.12
C GLY A 2 7.21 14.27 7.25
N CYS A 3 6.44 13.23 7.53
CA CYS A 3 5.54 13.22 8.67
C CYS A 3 6.38 13.37 9.94
N VAL A 4 6.13 14.43 10.73
CA VAL A 4 6.82 14.70 12.01
C VAL A 4 6.79 13.46 12.92
N TRP A 5 5.70 12.69 12.85
CA TRP A 5 5.55 11.43 13.57
C TRP A 5 6.57 10.36 13.15
N GLY A 6 6.88 10.24 11.86
CA GLY A 6 7.83 9.23 11.36
C GLY A 6 9.28 9.49 11.76
N GLN A 7 9.64 10.74 12.08
CA GLN A 7 10.95 11.06 12.65
C GLN A 7 10.97 10.86 14.17
N PHE A 8 9.84 11.13 14.84
CA PHE A 8 9.73 11.05 16.29
C PHE A 8 9.49 9.62 16.82
N CYS A 9 8.90 8.72 16.03
CA CYS A 9 8.55 7.36 16.46
C CYS A 9 9.75 6.59 17.02
N ARG A 10 10.95 6.79 16.45
CA ARG A 10 12.19 6.13 16.91
C ARG A 10 12.58 6.52 18.33
N ILE A 11 12.22 7.73 18.76
CA ILE A 11 12.51 8.26 20.10
C ILE A 11 11.37 7.90 21.07
N ASP A 12 10.12 7.90 20.59
CA ASP A 12 8.96 7.39 21.34
C ASP A 12 9.18 5.93 21.75
N GLU A 13 9.70 5.10 20.84
CA GLU A 13 9.92 3.65 21.02
C GLU A 13 11.18 3.30 21.84
N ASP A 14 12.10 4.23 22.06
CA ASP A 14 13.34 3.96 22.81
C ASP A 14 13.10 3.93 24.32
N GLU A 15 13.07 2.74 24.94
CA GLU A 15 12.84 2.57 26.37
C GLU A 15 13.99 3.08 27.27
N SER A 16 15.18 3.33 26.71
CA SER A 16 16.33 3.83 27.47
C SER A 16 16.22 5.32 27.83
N ILE A 17 15.41 6.07 27.08
CA ILE A 17 15.22 7.51 27.27
C ILE A 17 14.08 7.75 28.25
N ARG A 18 14.30 8.60 29.25
CA ARG A 18 13.26 8.96 30.21
C ARG A 18 12.14 9.71 29.52
N VAL A 19 10.90 9.48 29.95
CA VAL A 19 9.70 10.09 29.35
C VAL A 19 9.75 11.61 29.41
N GLU A 20 10.30 12.17 30.48
CA GLU A 20 10.48 13.61 30.64
C GLU A 20 11.43 14.18 29.58
N ASP A 21 12.53 13.49 29.30
CA ASP A 21 13.49 13.85 28.26
C ASP A 21 12.88 13.72 26.86
N LYS A 22 12.05 12.69 26.63
CA LYS A 22 11.28 12.54 25.39
C LYS A 22 10.32 13.71 25.16
N PHE A 23 9.66 14.20 26.22
CA PHE A 23 8.76 15.35 26.13
C PHE A 23 9.54 16.61 25.77
N GLN A 24 10.65 16.88 26.48
CA GLN A 24 11.48 18.05 26.20
C GLN A 24 12.04 18.01 24.77
N TYR A 25 12.53 16.83 24.35
CA TYR A 25 12.98 16.63 22.97
C TYR A 25 11.87 16.88 21.94
N LEU A 26 10.64 16.38 22.19
CA LEU A 26 9.50 16.65 21.33
C LEU A 26 9.28 18.16 21.17
N LEU A 27 9.23 18.92 22.27
CA LEU A 27 9.08 20.37 22.22
C LEU A 27 10.21 21.07 21.45
N SER A 28 11.46 20.68 21.67
CA SER A 28 12.64 21.27 21.02
C SER A 28 12.76 20.93 19.54
N SER A 29 12.32 19.75 19.13
CA SER A 29 12.37 19.29 17.73
C SER A 29 11.30 19.94 16.83
N LEU A 30 10.25 20.49 17.43
CA LEU A 30 9.13 21.09 16.69
C LEU A 30 9.43 22.53 16.28
N LYS A 31 9.19 22.83 15.00
CA LYS A 31 9.25 24.20 14.49
C LYS A 31 8.17 25.06 15.15
N SER A 32 8.56 26.29 15.51
CA SER A 32 7.67 27.34 16.01
C SER A 32 6.46 27.55 15.10
N ASN A 33 5.31 27.88 15.69
CA ASN A 33 4.07 28.21 14.97
C ASN A 33 3.51 27.08 14.06
N THR A 34 3.85 25.82 14.33
CA THR A 34 3.23 24.67 13.66
C THR A 34 2.03 24.15 14.45
N LYS A 35 1.02 23.60 13.74
CA LYS A 35 -0.16 22.98 14.38
C LYS A 35 0.22 21.89 15.39
N VAL A 36 1.30 21.14 15.11
CA VAL A 36 1.83 20.11 16.02
C VAL A 36 2.35 20.74 17.30
N ARG A 37 3.14 21.82 17.20
CA ARG A 37 3.70 22.52 18.38
C ARG A 37 2.63 23.13 19.27
N VAL A 38 1.59 23.74 18.69
CA VAL A 38 0.45 24.26 19.45
C VAL A 38 -0.23 23.17 20.29
N ILE A 39 -0.35 21.94 19.76
CA ILE A 39 -0.92 20.80 20.50
C ILE A 39 0.04 20.34 21.61
N VAL A 40 1.35 20.30 21.38
CA VAL A 40 2.30 19.87 22.43
C VAL A 40 2.39 20.92 23.55
N GLU A 41 2.41 22.20 23.21
CA GLU A 41 2.47 23.32 24.17
C GLU A 41 1.19 23.46 25.00
N SER A 42 0.04 22.90 24.56
CA SER A 42 -1.21 22.95 25.33
C SER A 42 -1.23 22.04 26.56
N TYR A 43 -0.20 21.20 26.74
CA TYR A 43 -0.07 20.32 27.89
C TYR A 43 1.13 20.72 28.75
N PRO A 44 0.98 20.82 30.08
CA PRO A 44 2.12 20.98 30.97
C PRO A 44 3.14 19.85 30.80
N PRO A 45 4.44 20.16 30.60
CA PRO A 45 5.49 19.16 30.42
C PRO A 45 5.62 18.29 31.67
N SER A 46 5.11 17.05 31.58
CA SER A 46 5.11 16.07 32.66
C SER A 46 5.06 14.67 32.07
N LYS A 47 5.51 13.68 32.86
CA LYS A 47 5.51 12.27 32.47
C LYS A 47 4.09 11.78 32.15
N GLU A 48 3.12 12.19 32.96
CA GLU A 48 1.71 11.80 32.82
C GLU A 48 1.11 12.36 31.53
N ASN A 49 1.46 13.60 31.17
CA ASN A 49 0.91 14.25 29.98
C ASN A 49 1.60 13.84 28.69
N TYR A 50 2.82 13.29 28.73
CA TYR A 50 3.51 12.81 27.53
C TYR A 50 2.63 11.81 26.75
N SER A 51 2.13 10.78 27.44
CA SER A 51 1.26 9.77 26.83
C SER A 51 0.02 10.37 26.14
N LYS A 52 -0.63 11.34 26.79
CA LYS A 52 -1.81 12.06 26.25
C LYS A 52 -1.46 12.88 25.01
N VAL A 53 -0.31 13.56 25.03
CA VAL A 53 0.17 14.31 23.86
C VAL A 53 0.42 13.38 22.69
N ILE A 54 1.10 12.25 22.93
CA ILE A 54 1.38 11.26 21.89
C ILE A 54 0.10 10.68 21.31
N GLU A 55 -0.88 10.33 22.14
CA GLU A 55 -2.19 9.87 21.69
C GLU A 55 -2.92 10.93 20.85
N HIS A 56 -2.93 12.19 21.29
CA HIS A 56 -3.54 13.29 20.55
C HIS A 56 -2.84 13.51 19.19
N LEU A 57 -1.51 13.45 19.15
CA LEU A 57 -0.74 13.55 17.90
C LEU A 57 -1.02 12.38 16.96
N LYS A 58 -1.08 11.14 17.47
CA LYS A 58 -1.44 9.94 16.69
C LYS A 58 -2.87 10.05 16.13
N SER A 59 -3.83 10.48 16.95
CA SER A 59 -5.22 10.67 16.52
C SER A 59 -5.38 11.75 15.45
N ARG A 60 -4.65 12.87 15.60
CA ARG A 60 -4.79 14.02 14.70
C ARG A 60 -3.98 13.89 13.40
N PHE A 61 -2.78 13.31 13.47
CA PHE A 61 -1.80 13.30 12.38
C PHE A 61 -1.34 11.90 11.97
N GLY A 62 -1.52 10.89 12.84
CA GLY A 62 -1.18 9.49 12.57
C GLY A 62 -2.29 8.68 11.89
N ARG A 63 -3.21 9.36 11.17
CA ARG A 63 -4.37 8.78 10.47
C ARG A 63 -3.94 7.91 9.28
N LYS A 64 -3.45 6.70 9.60
CA LYS A 64 -3.06 5.69 8.60
C LYS A 64 -4.23 5.31 7.70
N ASP A 65 -5.45 5.32 8.24
CA ASP A 65 -6.73 5.15 7.53
C ASP A 65 -6.89 6.11 6.35
N LEU A 66 -6.67 7.41 6.56
CA LEU A 66 -6.74 8.40 5.49
C LEU A 66 -5.66 8.18 4.43
N LEU A 67 -4.47 7.79 4.87
CA LEU A 67 -3.36 7.55 3.95
C LEU A 67 -3.61 6.31 3.08
N ILE A 68 -4.19 5.25 3.67
CA ILE A 68 -4.69 4.08 2.94
C ILE A 68 -5.73 4.52 1.91
N GLU A 69 -6.70 5.35 2.31
CA GLU A 69 -7.74 5.85 1.39
C GLU A 69 -7.14 6.63 0.20
N VAL A 70 -6.16 7.50 0.46
CA VAL A 70 -5.45 8.25 -0.59
C VAL A 70 -4.74 7.30 -1.56
N TYR A 71 -3.99 6.32 -1.05
CA TYR A 71 -3.30 5.36 -1.92
C TYR A 71 -4.26 4.49 -2.73
N ILE A 72 -5.40 4.07 -2.15
CA ILE A 72 -6.45 3.35 -2.89
C ILE A 72 -7.04 4.25 -3.97
N ARG A 73 -7.30 5.52 -3.67
CA ARG A 73 -7.86 6.48 -4.65
C ARG A 73 -6.88 6.73 -5.80
N ASP A 74 -5.60 6.92 -5.51
CA ASP A 74 -4.55 7.11 -6.51
C ASP A 74 -4.37 5.85 -7.37
N LEU A 75 -4.45 4.67 -6.77
CA LEU A 75 -4.45 3.39 -7.47
C LEU A 75 -5.63 3.30 -8.44
N LEU A 76 -6.85 3.58 -7.98
CA LEU A 76 -8.05 3.57 -8.83
C LEU A 76 -7.98 4.63 -9.94
N ALA A 77 -7.45 5.82 -9.65
CA ALA A 77 -7.26 6.86 -10.64
C ALA A 77 -6.25 6.45 -11.72
N LEU A 78 -5.15 5.79 -11.33
CA LEU A 78 -4.16 5.25 -12.25
C LEU A 78 -4.80 4.24 -13.21
N VAL A 79 -5.59 3.31 -12.65
CA VAL A 79 -6.29 2.25 -13.37
C VAL A 79 -7.35 2.78 -14.34
N ASN A 80 -8.16 3.75 -13.88
CA ASN A 80 -9.22 4.33 -14.70
C ASN A 80 -8.71 5.36 -15.72
N SER A 81 -7.43 5.75 -15.64
CA SER A 81 -6.87 6.71 -16.59
C SER A 81 -6.65 6.02 -17.95
N LYS A 82 -7.36 6.49 -18.98
CA LYS A 82 -7.12 6.10 -20.39
C LYS A 82 -5.87 6.77 -20.97
N THR A 83 -4.83 6.92 -20.16
CA THR A 83 -3.65 7.70 -20.52
C THR A 83 -2.57 6.79 -21.10
N ASN A 84 -1.84 7.29 -22.10
CA ASN A 84 -0.73 6.59 -22.75
C ASN A 84 0.51 6.58 -21.83
N ILE A 85 0.39 5.96 -20.65
CA ILE A 85 1.49 5.79 -19.70
C ILE A 85 2.39 4.67 -20.22
N LYS A 86 3.70 4.85 -20.16
CA LYS A 86 4.65 3.77 -20.48
C LYS A 86 4.45 2.62 -19.49
N LEU A 87 4.58 1.38 -19.97
CA LEU A 87 4.42 0.19 -19.13
C LEU A 87 5.38 0.17 -17.93
N SER A 88 6.60 0.69 -18.09
CA SER A 88 7.58 0.87 -17.00
C SER A 88 7.04 1.78 -15.90
N ASP A 89 6.53 2.94 -16.27
CA ASP A 89 6.06 3.96 -15.32
C ASP A 89 4.80 3.48 -14.60
N LEU A 90 3.95 2.74 -15.31
CA LEU A 90 2.79 2.08 -14.74
C LEU A 90 3.19 1.03 -13.70
N TYR A 91 4.14 0.15 -14.04
CA TYR A 91 4.66 -0.87 -13.12
C TYR A 91 5.28 -0.26 -11.87
N ASP A 92 6.11 0.78 -12.04
CA ASP A 92 6.77 1.46 -10.93
C ASP A 92 5.78 2.16 -10.00
N LYS A 93 4.77 2.86 -10.56
CA LYS A 93 3.72 3.53 -9.77
C LYS A 93 2.84 2.53 -9.04
N LEU A 94 2.38 1.50 -9.73
CA LEU A 94 1.59 0.42 -9.14
C LEU A 94 2.36 -0.23 -7.98
N GLY A 95 3.61 -0.64 -8.22
CA GLY A 95 4.46 -1.22 -7.19
C GLY A 95 4.71 -0.28 -6.01
N SER A 96 4.85 1.03 -6.26
CA SER A 96 5.01 2.04 -5.22
C SER A 96 3.79 2.11 -4.29
N TYR A 97 2.58 2.18 -4.86
CA TYR A 97 1.35 2.22 -4.10
C TYR A 97 1.11 0.92 -3.32
N LEU A 98 1.39 -0.24 -3.92
CA LEU A 98 1.26 -1.53 -3.23
C LEU A 98 2.21 -1.66 -2.04
N ARG A 99 3.48 -1.26 -2.19
CA ARG A 99 4.45 -1.25 -1.08
C ARG A 99 4.04 -0.27 0.03
N ALA A 100 3.50 0.88 -0.34
CA ALA A 100 3.02 1.86 0.64
C ALA A 100 1.83 1.32 1.44
N LEU A 101 0.87 0.67 0.77
CA LEU A 101 -0.27 0.01 1.40
C LEU A 101 0.17 -1.13 2.33
N GLU A 102 1.14 -1.95 1.90
CA GLU A 102 1.73 -3.01 2.73
C GLU A 102 2.39 -2.45 4.00
N THR A 103 3.16 -1.35 3.87
CA THR A 103 3.78 -0.64 5.00
C THR A 103 2.73 -0.10 5.99
N LEU A 104 1.52 0.20 5.51
CA LEU A 104 0.40 0.66 6.34
C LEU A 104 -0.40 -0.48 6.97
N GLY A 105 0.01 -1.73 6.75
CA GLY A 105 -0.64 -2.92 7.31
C GLY A 105 -1.78 -3.47 6.45
N VAL A 106 -1.94 -2.98 5.21
CA VAL A 106 -2.88 -3.57 4.26
C VAL A 106 -2.17 -4.76 3.61
N THR A 107 -2.49 -5.97 4.04
CA THR A 107 -1.87 -7.20 3.52
C THR A 107 -2.51 -7.62 2.20
N THR A 108 -1.72 -8.24 1.33
CA THR A 108 -2.18 -8.70 0.01
C THR A 108 -3.40 -9.61 0.10
N SER A 109 -3.57 -10.37 1.18
CA SER A 109 -4.78 -11.18 1.45
C SER A 109 -6.08 -10.35 1.43
N ASN A 110 -6.02 -9.08 1.83
CA ASN A 110 -7.19 -8.23 2.01
C ASN A 110 -7.72 -7.69 0.67
N TYR A 111 -6.91 -7.73 -0.40
CA TYR A 111 -7.27 -7.15 -1.69
C TYR A 111 -6.73 -7.95 -2.90
N ALA A 112 -6.19 -9.16 -2.71
CA ALA A 112 -5.66 -10.02 -3.79
C ALA A 112 -6.69 -10.28 -4.90
N ALA A 113 -7.94 -10.53 -4.53
CA ALA A 113 -9.03 -10.73 -5.48
C ALA A 113 -9.34 -9.46 -6.28
N MET A 114 -9.09 -8.27 -5.72
CA MET A 114 -9.24 -6.97 -6.40
C MET A 114 -7.99 -6.62 -7.23
N LEU A 115 -6.80 -7.08 -6.83
CA LEU A 115 -5.56 -6.76 -7.53
C LEU A 115 -5.53 -7.26 -8.96
N TYR A 116 -6.02 -8.47 -9.20
CA TYR A 116 -6.05 -9.04 -10.54
C TYR A 116 -6.79 -8.12 -11.53
N PRO A 117 -8.08 -7.76 -11.31
CA PRO A 117 -8.79 -6.86 -12.23
C PRO A 117 -8.16 -5.45 -12.28
N VAL A 118 -7.56 -4.96 -11.18
CA VAL A 118 -6.85 -3.67 -11.14
C VAL A 118 -5.61 -3.68 -12.04
N VAL A 119 -4.80 -4.73 -11.98
CA VAL A 119 -3.60 -4.85 -12.83
C VAL A 119 -3.99 -5.07 -14.28
N GLU A 120 -4.99 -5.94 -14.53
CA GLU A 120 -5.48 -6.23 -15.87
C GLU A 120 -5.98 -4.98 -16.59
N SER A 121 -6.78 -4.15 -15.91
CA SER A 121 -7.33 -2.92 -16.49
C SER A 121 -6.30 -1.81 -16.72
N CYS A 122 -5.15 -1.86 -16.06
CA CYS A 122 -4.05 -0.93 -16.32
C CYS A 122 -3.27 -1.26 -17.61
N LEU A 123 -3.33 -2.50 -18.10
CA LEU A 123 -2.49 -2.94 -19.20
C LEU A 123 -3.07 -2.52 -20.56
N PRO A 124 -2.22 -2.06 -21.49
CA PRO A 124 -2.66 -1.83 -22.87
C PRO A 124 -3.25 -3.11 -23.47
N VAL A 125 -4.30 -2.94 -24.28
CA VAL A 125 -5.03 -4.06 -24.92
C VAL A 125 -4.08 -4.96 -25.72
N GLU A 126 -3.03 -4.38 -26.31
CA GLU A 126 -2.00 -5.08 -27.07
C GLU A 126 -1.20 -6.05 -26.19
N ILE A 127 -0.90 -5.66 -24.94
CA ILE A 127 -0.21 -6.48 -23.96
C ILE A 127 -1.12 -7.60 -23.45
N LEU A 128 -2.39 -7.30 -23.16
CA LEU A 128 -3.38 -8.31 -22.77
C LEU A 128 -3.54 -9.37 -23.87
N LYS A 129 -3.72 -8.94 -25.12
CA LYS A 129 -3.81 -9.85 -26.27
C LYS A 129 -2.55 -10.69 -26.44
N ALA A 130 -1.35 -10.12 -26.20
CA ALA A 130 -0.11 -10.87 -26.25
C ALA A 130 0.00 -11.92 -25.13
N TRP A 131 -0.46 -11.56 -23.94
CA TRP A 131 -0.53 -12.46 -22.79
C TRP A 131 -1.48 -13.63 -23.05
N ASP A 132 -2.69 -13.37 -23.57
CA ASP A 132 -3.67 -14.42 -23.88
C ASP A 132 -3.14 -15.40 -24.93
N ARG A 133 -2.52 -14.88 -25.99
CA ARG A 133 -1.84 -15.73 -26.99
C ARG A 133 -0.77 -16.61 -26.37
N TYR A 134 0.02 -16.07 -25.43
CA TYR A 134 1.04 -16.83 -24.71
C TYR A 134 0.43 -17.91 -23.78
N ARG A 135 -0.64 -17.58 -23.04
CA ARG A 135 -1.36 -18.54 -22.18
C ARG A 135 -1.94 -19.69 -22.99
N LEU A 136 -2.67 -19.38 -24.06
CA LEU A 136 -3.26 -20.38 -24.95
C LEU A 136 -2.18 -21.27 -25.57
N SER A 137 -1.04 -20.70 -25.98
CA SER A 137 0.09 -21.46 -26.49
C SER A 137 0.72 -22.40 -25.45
N ARG A 138 0.74 -21.99 -24.16
CA ARG A 138 1.21 -22.85 -23.06
C ARG A 138 0.22 -23.95 -22.71
N GLU A 139 -1.08 -23.67 -22.72
CA GLU A 139 -2.12 -24.67 -22.46
C GLU A 139 -2.21 -25.69 -23.59
N VAL A 140 -2.07 -25.27 -24.84
CA VAL A 140 -1.95 -26.17 -26.00
C VAL A 140 -0.71 -27.05 -25.88
N LYS A 141 0.45 -26.48 -25.50
CA LYS A 141 1.66 -27.28 -25.24
C LYS A 141 1.47 -28.25 -24.08
N ARG A 142 0.86 -27.80 -22.97
CA ARG A 142 0.62 -28.65 -21.79
C ARG A 142 -0.37 -29.77 -22.09
N GLY A 143 -1.40 -29.50 -22.89
CA GLY A 143 -2.33 -30.52 -23.41
C GLY A 143 -1.68 -31.47 -24.41
N PHE A 144 -0.72 -31.01 -25.22
CA PHE A 144 0.05 -31.88 -26.12
C PHE A 144 0.96 -32.85 -25.35
N TYR A 145 1.66 -32.38 -24.32
CA TYR A 145 2.49 -33.22 -23.45
C TYR A 145 1.67 -34.15 -22.54
N SER A 146 0.38 -33.87 -22.32
CA SER A 146 -0.54 -34.77 -21.60
C SER A 146 -1.27 -35.76 -22.51
N HIS A 147 -1.11 -35.68 -23.84
CA HIS A 147 -1.77 -36.57 -24.81
C HIS A 147 -0.84 -37.59 -25.48
N GLU A 148 0.47 -37.57 -25.20
CA GLU A 148 1.41 -38.64 -25.61
C GLU A 148 1.50 -39.80 -24.61
N GLY A 149 0.78 -39.72 -23.49
CA GLY A 149 0.52 -40.86 -22.59
C GLY A 149 -0.98 -41.09 -22.50
N GLU A 150 -1.41 -42.30 -22.83
CA GLU A 150 -2.77 -42.84 -22.64
C GLU A 150 -3.83 -42.43 -23.69
N GLY A 151 -4.07 -43.40 -24.58
CA GLY A 151 -5.28 -43.44 -25.37
C GLY A 151 -6.53 -43.64 -24.51
N SER A 152 -7.63 -43.15 -25.07
CA SER A 152 -9.03 -43.51 -24.81
C SER A 152 -9.90 -42.47 -24.07
N ARG A 153 -10.75 -41.82 -24.88
CA ARG A 153 -12.11 -41.28 -24.64
C ARG A 153 -12.34 -40.12 -23.64
N LYS A 154 -12.42 -38.92 -24.24
CA LYS A 154 -13.44 -37.84 -24.13
C LYS A 154 -14.32 -37.75 -22.86
N SER A 155 -14.29 -36.59 -22.20
CA SER A 155 -15.34 -35.55 -22.31
C SER A 155 -14.98 -34.32 -21.46
N TYR A 156 -14.83 -33.15 -22.08
CA TYR A 156 -14.87 -31.88 -21.37
C TYR A 156 -16.09 -31.08 -21.84
N VAL A 157 -17.03 -30.94 -20.92
CA VAL A 157 -18.22 -30.09 -21.05
C VAL A 157 -17.75 -28.64 -20.99
N PHE A 158 -17.95 -27.89 -22.07
CA PHE A 158 -17.87 -26.43 -22.05
C PHE A 158 -19.06 -25.89 -21.27
N LEU A 159 -18.82 -25.14 -20.19
CA LEU A 159 -19.83 -24.25 -19.63
C LEU A 159 -19.25 -22.84 -19.61
N THR A 160 -19.63 -22.07 -20.63
CA THR A 160 -19.74 -20.61 -20.57
C THR A 160 -21.20 -20.26 -20.33
N SER A 161 -21.48 -19.53 -19.27
CA SER A 161 -22.63 -18.62 -19.15
C SER A 161 -22.19 -17.45 -18.29
#